data_AF-A0A935UYR2-F1
#
_entry.id   AF-A0A935UYR2-F1
#
_cell.length_a   1.000
_cell.length_b   1.000
_cell.length_c   1.000
_cell.angle_alpha   90.00
_cell.angle_beta   90.00
_cell.angle_gamma   90.00
#
_symmetry.space_group_name_H-M   'P 1'
#
loop_
_entity.id
_entity.type
_entity.pdbx_description
1 polymer ?
#
loop_
_entity_poly.entity_id
_entity_poly.type
_entity_poly.pdbx_seq_one_letter_code
_entity_poly.pdbx_strand_id
1 'polypeptide(L)'
;MASWFLLCADPVLARALFDAGRRELEGSVLGLYAMREHPAAHADRGGDIDSGPLLMGYSVSATGFAMGAAAGLGEEEIVEDILRTVRLGGPLAVNVVPGLKAPSGGGATGSHLGDAILLAMVTTPGRP
;
A
#
# COMPACT_ATOMS: atom_id res chain seq x y z
N MET A 1 -5.14 -5.06 4.20
CA MET A 1 -5.40 -3.98 5.19
C MET A 1 -5.55 -4.51 6.61
N ALA A 2 -6.48 -5.45 6.88
CA ALA A 2 -6.73 -5.98 8.23
C ALA A 2 -5.49 -6.56 8.94
N SER A 3 -4.50 -7.08 8.20
CA SER A 3 -3.25 -7.63 8.74
C SER A 3 -2.48 -6.63 9.63
N TRP A 4 -2.39 -5.36 9.24
CA TRP A 4 -1.68 -4.35 10.04
C TRP A 4 -2.35 -4.08 11.39
N PHE A 5 -3.68 -3.96 11.41
CA PHE A 5 -4.43 -3.76 12.66
C PHE A 5 -4.29 -4.93 13.63
N LEU A 6 -4.13 -6.15 13.12
CA LEU A 6 -4.03 -7.36 13.93
C LEU A 6 -2.63 -7.60 14.51
N LEU A 7 -1.61 -6.85 14.10
CA LEU A 7 -0.23 -7.02 14.59
C LEU A 7 -0.13 -7.03 16.12
N CYS A 8 -0.90 -6.19 16.80
CA CYS A 8 -0.88 -6.06 18.26
C CYS A 8 -1.83 -7.03 18.99
N ALA A 9 -2.80 -7.61 18.30
CA ALA A 9 -3.85 -8.42 18.90
C ALA A 9 -3.67 -9.92 18.62
N ASP A 10 -3.35 -10.27 17.38
CA ASP A 10 -3.14 -11.64 16.93
C ASP A 10 -2.09 -11.66 15.80
N PRO A 11 -0.79 -11.75 16.15
CA PRO A 11 0.28 -11.72 15.15
C PRO A 11 0.30 -12.96 14.25
N VAL A 12 -0.31 -14.07 14.66
CA VAL A 12 -0.41 -15.29 13.84
C VAL A 12 -1.45 -15.10 12.75
N LEU A 13 -2.62 -14.58 13.10
CA LEU A 13 -3.65 -14.23 12.12
C LEU A 13 -3.19 -13.07 11.21
N ALA A 14 -2.49 -12.08 11.76
CA ALA A 14 -1.90 -10.99 10.98
C ALA A 14 -0.97 -11.52 9.88
N ARG A 15 -0.09 -12.47 10.22
CA ARG A 15 0.79 -13.17 9.27
C ARG A 15 -0.02 -13.91 8.20
N ALA A 16 -0.98 -14.74 8.61
CA ALA A 16 -1.77 -15.53 7.67
C ALA A 16 -2.54 -14.64 6.67
N LEU A 17 -3.10 -13.52 7.14
CA LEU A 17 -3.80 -12.56 6.28
C LEU A 17 -2.84 -11.79 5.37
N PHE A 18 -1.63 -11.48 5.86
CA PHE A 18 -0.60 -10.84 5.04
C PHE A 18 -0.18 -11.76 3.88
N ASP A 19 0.14 -13.03 4.18
CA ASP A 19 0.57 -14.00 3.17
C ASP A 19 -0.54 -14.31 2.16
N ALA A 20 -1.80 -14.42 2.62
CA ALA A 20 -2.94 -14.55 1.73
C ALA A 20 -3.13 -13.30 0.86
N GLY A 21 -3.04 -12.10 1.45
CA GLY A 21 -3.12 -10.84 0.73
C GLY A 21 -2.04 -10.72 -0.36
N ARG A 22 -0.81 -11.11 -0.05
CA ARG A 22 0.28 -11.16 -1.03
C ARG A 22 -0.07 -12.07 -2.20
N ARG A 23 -0.44 -13.32 -1.92
CA ARG A 23 -0.75 -14.30 -2.97
C ARG A 23 -1.85 -13.83 -3.92
N GLU A 24 -2.88 -13.17 -3.41
CA GLU A 24 -4.08 -12.83 -4.20
C GLU A 24 -4.07 -11.40 -4.78
N LEU A 25 -3.34 -10.47 -4.16
CA LEU A 25 -3.44 -9.03 -4.45
C LEU A 25 -2.11 -8.39 -4.85
N GLU A 26 -0.98 -9.04 -4.61
CA GLU A 26 0.34 -8.53 -4.99
C GLU A 26 0.49 -8.49 -6.51
N GLY A 27 1.16 -7.46 -6.99
CA GLY A 27 1.55 -7.35 -8.38
C GLY A 27 2.52 -6.20 -8.57
N SER A 28 2.71 -5.82 -9.83
CA SER A 28 3.52 -4.68 -10.18
C SER A 28 2.97 -3.90 -11.37
N VAL A 29 3.36 -2.63 -11.43
CA VAL A 29 3.13 -1.75 -12.57
C VAL A 29 4.47 -1.17 -12.98
N LEU A 30 4.89 -1.42 -14.21
CA LEU A 30 6.22 -1.03 -14.71
C LEU A 30 7.39 -1.54 -13.84
N GLY A 31 7.22 -2.72 -13.22
CA GLY A 31 8.21 -3.30 -12.32
C GLY A 31 8.21 -2.71 -10.89
N LEU A 32 7.27 -1.83 -10.57
CA LEU A 32 7.11 -1.23 -9.24
C LEU A 32 6.03 -1.97 -8.46
N TYR A 33 6.34 -2.32 -7.21
CA TYR A 33 5.47 -3.07 -6.33
C TYR A 33 4.15 -2.34 -6.05
N ALA A 34 3.03 -3.05 -6.19
CA ALA A 34 1.73 -2.50 -5.87
C ALA A 34 0.76 -3.60 -5.40
N MET A 35 -0.18 -3.22 -4.54
CA MET A 35 -1.25 -4.10 -4.07
C MET A 35 -2.57 -3.69 -4.70
N ARG A 36 -3.30 -4.69 -5.22
CA ARG A 36 -4.66 -4.50 -5.71
C ARG A 36 -5.61 -4.28 -4.55
N GLU A 37 -6.66 -3.52 -4.81
CA GLU A 37 -7.77 -3.39 -3.85
C GLU A 37 -8.63 -4.66 -3.82
N HIS A 38 -8.86 -5.24 -4.99
CA HIS A 38 -9.63 -6.46 -5.17
C HIS A 38 -8.83 -7.48 -5.99
N PRO A 39 -9.09 -8.79 -5.80
CA PRO A 39 -8.50 -9.81 -6.66
C PRO A 39 -8.74 -9.48 -8.13
N ALA A 40 -7.78 -9.82 -9.01
CA ALA A 40 -7.84 -9.45 -10.43
C ALA A 40 -9.14 -9.90 -11.13
N ALA A 41 -9.73 -11.02 -10.68
CA ALA A 41 -11.02 -11.52 -11.16
C ALA A 41 -12.21 -10.57 -10.88
N HIS A 42 -12.03 -9.56 -10.03
CA HIS A 42 -13.02 -8.55 -9.64
C HIS A 42 -12.49 -7.12 -9.89
N ALA A 43 -11.56 -6.95 -10.83
CA ALA A 43 -10.95 -5.65 -11.13
C ALA A 43 -11.92 -4.65 -11.77
N ASP A 44 -13.13 -5.10 -12.15
CA ASP A 44 -14.24 -4.30 -12.66
C ASP A 44 -15.06 -3.62 -11.55
N ARG A 45 -14.89 -4.03 -10.29
CA ARG A 45 -15.42 -3.28 -9.15
C ARG A 45 -14.60 -1.99 -9.02
N GLY A 46 -15.27 -0.84 -9.20
CA GLY A 46 -14.67 0.46 -8.95
C GLY A 46 -14.12 0.56 -7.52
N GLY A 47 -13.23 1.53 -7.28
CA GLY A 47 -12.67 1.73 -5.94
C GLY A 47 -13.73 2.16 -4.95
N ASP A 48 -13.63 1.65 -3.72
CA ASP A 48 -14.34 2.19 -2.57
C ASP A 48 -13.82 3.60 -2.20
N ILE A 49 -14.53 4.30 -1.32
CA ILE A 49 -14.16 5.64 -0.84
C ILE A 49 -12.76 5.64 -0.20
N ASP A 50 -12.38 4.53 0.44
CA ASP A 50 -11.14 4.38 1.21
C ASP A 50 -9.91 3.99 0.37
N SER A 51 -10.12 3.70 -0.92
CA SER A 51 -9.10 3.14 -1.83
C SER A 51 -8.11 4.17 -2.32
N GLY A 52 -8.51 5.44 -2.27
CA GLY A 52 -7.83 6.53 -2.95
C GLY A 52 -7.86 6.34 -4.48
N PRO A 53 -7.01 7.08 -5.21
CA PRO A 53 -6.90 6.90 -6.66
C PRO A 53 -6.51 5.47 -7.01
N LEU A 54 -7.26 4.83 -7.91
CA LEU A 54 -6.91 3.54 -8.47
C LEU A 54 -6.15 3.70 -9.79
N LEU A 55 -5.03 3.00 -9.92
CA LEU A 55 -4.34 2.82 -11.19
C LEU A 55 -4.37 1.35 -11.57
N MET A 56 -5.13 0.97 -12.61
CA MET A 56 -5.23 -0.42 -13.08
C MET A 56 -5.67 -1.45 -11.99
N GLY A 57 -6.49 -0.99 -11.03
CA GLY A 57 -6.96 -1.79 -9.90
C GLY A 57 -6.00 -1.85 -8.70
N TYR A 58 -4.87 -1.14 -8.76
CA TYR A 58 -3.92 -0.98 -7.66
C TYR A 58 -4.25 0.28 -6.85
N SER A 59 -4.22 0.15 -5.53
CA SER A 59 -4.63 1.20 -4.58
C SER A 59 -3.45 1.72 -3.76
N VAL A 60 -3.43 3.03 -3.55
CA VAL A 60 -2.50 3.72 -2.65
C VAL A 60 -2.65 3.21 -1.22
N SER A 61 -3.90 3.14 -0.74
CA SER A 61 -4.22 2.65 0.59
C SER A 61 -3.84 1.18 0.76
N ALA A 62 -4.20 0.31 -0.19
CA ALA A 62 -3.90 -1.12 -0.10
C ALA A 62 -2.40 -1.38 -0.01
N THR A 63 -1.61 -0.65 -0.81
CA THR A 63 -0.15 -0.80 -0.81
C THR A 63 0.49 -0.18 0.43
N GLY A 64 -0.01 0.97 0.90
CA GLY A 64 0.43 1.55 2.17
C GLY A 64 0.22 0.60 3.34
N PHE A 65 -0.99 0.07 3.50
CA PHE A 65 -1.27 -0.90 4.57
C PHE A 65 -0.46 -2.20 4.45
N ALA A 66 -0.10 -2.60 3.24
CA ALA A 66 0.83 -3.72 3.04
C ALA A 66 2.25 -3.38 3.55
N MET A 67 2.73 -2.14 3.37
CA MET A 67 4.01 -1.69 3.95
C MET A 67 4.00 -1.78 5.47
N GLY A 68 2.94 -1.28 6.13
CA GLY A 68 2.88 -1.35 7.59
C GLY A 68 2.84 -2.80 8.09
N ALA A 69 2.03 -3.66 7.45
CA ALA A 69 2.00 -5.07 7.80
C ALA A 69 3.37 -5.74 7.59
N ALA A 70 4.05 -5.46 6.47
CA ALA A 70 5.40 -5.93 6.17
C ALA A 70 6.40 -5.48 7.24
N ALA A 71 6.41 -4.20 7.60
CA ALA A 71 7.29 -3.64 8.63
C ALA A 71 7.06 -4.31 10.00
N GLY A 72 5.82 -4.45 10.44
CA GLY A 72 5.48 -5.10 11.72
C GLY A 72 5.73 -6.62 11.73
N LEU A 73 5.82 -7.24 10.56
CA LEU A 73 6.11 -8.66 10.39
C LEU A 73 7.59 -8.97 10.11
N GLY A 74 8.43 -7.95 9.89
CA GLY A 74 9.86 -8.11 9.61
C GLY A 74 10.18 -8.44 8.13
N GLU A 75 9.31 -8.06 7.20
CA GLU A 75 9.46 -8.32 5.76
C GLU A 75 10.20 -7.15 5.07
N GLU A 76 11.49 -7.01 5.36
CA GLU A 76 12.29 -5.85 4.96
C GLU A 76 12.34 -5.61 3.44
N GLU A 77 12.44 -6.69 2.64
CA GLU A 77 12.49 -6.62 1.18
C GLU A 77 11.23 -5.95 0.59
N ILE A 78 10.06 -6.31 1.13
CA ILE A 78 8.77 -5.74 0.70
C ILE A 78 8.68 -4.27 1.08
N VAL A 79 9.16 -3.90 2.28
CA VAL A 79 9.21 -2.50 2.70
C VAL A 79 10.08 -1.69 1.73
N GLU A 80 11.25 -2.22 1.34
CA GLU A 80 12.13 -1.56 0.39
C GLU A 80 11.49 -1.40 -0.99
N ASP A 81 10.83 -2.44 -1.50
CA ASP A 81 10.16 -2.43 -2.80
C ASP A 81 9.02 -1.39 -2.87
N ILE A 82 8.23 -1.27 -1.79
CA ILE A 82 7.19 -0.25 -1.72
C ILE A 82 7.81 1.14 -1.63
N LEU A 83 8.86 1.34 -0.83
CA LEU A 83 9.57 2.62 -0.75
C LEU A 83 10.20 3.02 -2.09
N ARG A 84 10.72 2.06 -2.87
CA ARG A 84 11.21 2.29 -4.23
C ARG A 84 10.09 2.77 -5.14
N THR A 85 8.91 2.17 -5.04
CA THR A 85 7.71 2.57 -5.78
C THR A 85 7.28 4.00 -5.47
N VAL A 86 7.30 4.38 -4.19
CA VAL A 86 7.00 5.74 -3.75
C VAL A 86 8.03 6.74 -4.30
N ARG A 87 9.33 6.43 -4.19
CA ARG A 87 10.43 7.33 -4.66
C ARG A 87 10.43 7.55 -6.16
N LEU A 88 10.10 6.52 -6.94
CA LEU A 88 10.07 6.59 -8.41
C LEU A 88 8.76 7.15 -8.95
N GLY A 89 7.80 7.49 -8.09
CA GLY A 89 6.54 8.08 -8.50
C GLY A 89 5.71 7.11 -9.32
N GLY A 90 5.76 5.83 -8.94
CA GLY A 90 4.95 4.78 -9.54
C GLY A 90 3.44 5.01 -9.34
N PRO A 91 2.62 3.96 -9.42
CA PRO A 91 1.17 4.05 -9.17
C PRO A 91 0.77 4.76 -7.86
N LEU A 92 1.72 4.87 -6.94
CA LEU A 92 1.58 5.32 -5.57
C LEU A 92 2.25 6.68 -5.32
N ALA A 93 2.47 7.51 -6.34
CA ALA A 93 3.07 8.83 -6.15
C ALA A 93 2.27 9.63 -5.09
N VAL A 94 2.86 9.78 -3.90
CA VAL A 94 2.33 10.54 -2.76
C VAL A 94 3.20 11.78 -2.54
N ASN A 95 2.64 12.85 -1.96
CA ASN A 95 3.34 14.13 -1.80
C ASN A 95 4.31 14.15 -0.61
N VAL A 96 4.58 12.99 0.01
CA VAL A 96 5.50 12.86 1.16
C VAL A 96 6.96 13.08 0.78
N VAL A 97 7.35 12.89 -0.49
CA VAL A 97 8.73 13.14 -0.95
C VAL A 97 8.81 14.57 -1.53
N PRO A 98 9.61 15.49 -0.95
CA PRO A 98 9.78 16.83 -1.50
C PRO A 98 10.26 16.77 -2.95
N GLY A 99 9.45 17.26 -3.89
CA GLY A 99 9.78 17.34 -5.31
C GLY A 99 9.09 16.31 -6.22
N LEU A 100 8.44 15.28 -5.67
CA LEU A 100 7.62 14.36 -6.45
C LEU A 100 6.16 14.83 -6.45
N LYS A 101 5.73 15.48 -7.53
CA LYS A 101 4.31 15.78 -7.75
C LYS A 101 3.65 14.57 -8.38
N ALA A 102 2.54 14.09 -7.81
CA ALA A 102 1.67 13.15 -8.50
C ALA A 102 1.28 13.72 -9.89
N PRO A 103 1.21 12.90 -10.94
CA PRO A 103 0.94 13.37 -12.29
C PRO A 103 -0.36 14.18 -12.33
N SER A 104 -0.22 15.44 -12.74
CA SER A 104 -1.27 16.45 -12.84
C SER A 104 -2.31 16.04 -13.90
N GLY A 105 -3.25 15.19 -13.53
CA GLY A 105 -4.22 14.66 -14.48
C GLY A 105 -5.32 13.83 -13.83
N GLY A 106 -6.02 14.41 -12.85
CA GLY A 106 -7.18 13.80 -12.21
C GLY A 106 -7.41 14.36 -10.81
N GLY A 107 -8.35 15.29 -10.68
CA GLY A 107 -9.04 15.69 -9.44
C GLY A 107 -8.23 15.79 -8.15
N ALA A 108 -7.74 16.98 -7.82
CA ALA A 108 -7.71 17.55 -6.47
C ALA A 108 -7.23 16.70 -5.28
N THR A 109 -6.39 15.68 -5.43
CA THR A 109 -5.78 15.00 -4.27
C THR A 109 -4.63 14.09 -4.74
N GLY A 110 -3.38 14.55 -4.63
CA GLY A 110 -2.41 13.67 -3.98
C GLY A 110 -2.86 13.63 -2.53
N SER A 111 -3.70 12.65 -2.19
CA SER A 111 -4.62 12.78 -1.06
C SER A 111 -3.85 12.92 0.25
N HIS A 112 -4.26 13.86 1.09
CA HIS A 112 -3.82 13.91 2.49
C HIS A 112 -3.97 12.54 3.18
N LEU A 113 -4.91 11.71 2.69
CA LEU A 113 -5.08 10.33 3.10
C LEU A 113 -3.88 9.43 2.72
N GLY A 114 -3.38 9.49 1.48
CA GLY A 114 -2.20 8.72 1.06
C GLY A 114 -0.94 9.12 1.84
N ASP A 115 -0.76 10.42 2.09
CA ASP A 115 0.34 10.93 2.91
C ASP A 115 0.21 10.47 4.37
N ALA A 116 -0.99 10.54 4.94
CA ALA A 116 -1.26 10.09 6.31
C ALA A 116 -1.09 8.58 6.47
N ILE A 117 -1.53 7.78 5.49
CA ILE A 117 -1.30 6.34 5.46
C ILE A 117 0.20 6.08 5.41
N LEU A 118 0.93 6.67 4.46
CA LEU A 118 2.37 6.42 4.38
C LEU A 118 3.08 6.79 5.67
N LEU A 119 2.77 7.95 6.27
CA LEU A 119 3.32 8.37 7.56
C LEU A 119 3.00 7.36 8.68
N ALA A 120 1.77 6.87 8.76
CA ALA A 120 1.39 5.87 9.75
C ALA A 120 2.14 4.54 9.54
N MET A 121 2.35 4.14 8.29
CA MET A 121 2.97 2.85 7.97
C MET A 121 4.48 2.86 8.21
N VAL A 122 5.19 3.96 7.87
CA VAL A 122 6.63 4.09 8.17
C VAL A 122 6.93 4.26 9.66
N THR A 123 5.91 4.62 10.46
CA THR A 123 6.01 4.69 11.92
C THR A 123 5.44 3.46 12.61
N THR A 124 5.10 2.39 11.85
CA THR A 124 4.68 1.11 12.44
C THR A 124 5.78 0.63 13.39
N PRO A 125 5.45 0.33 14.66
CA PRO A 125 6.42 -0.22 15.60
C PRO A 125 6.97 -1.54 15.04
N GLY A 126 8.29 -1.65 14.94
CA GLY A 126 8.94 -2.94 14.69
C GLY A 126 8.65 -3.91 15.83
N ARG A 127 8.78 -5.23 15.57
CA ARG A 127 8.77 -6.20 16.67
C ARG A 127 9.91 -5.87 17.66
N PRO A 128 9.68 -5.97 18.98
CA PRO A 128 10.77 -5.92 19.95
C PRO A 128 11.78 -7.06 19.74
#